data_AF-A0AAD7ERR4-F1
#
_entry.id   AF-A0AAD7ERR4-F1
#
_cell.length_a   1.000
_cell.length_b   1.000
_cell.length_c   1.000
_cell.angle_alpha   90.00
_cell.angle_beta   90.00
_cell.angle_gamma   90.00
#
_symmetry.space_group_name_H-M   'P 1'
#
loop_
_entity.id
_entity.type
_entity.pdbx_description
1 polymer ?
#
loop_
_entity_poly.entity_id
_entity_poly.type
_entity_poly.pdbx_seq_one_letter_code
_entity_poly.pdbx_strand_id
1 'polypeptide(L)'
;LYIVTHIYLSCDKIGLDGKPKASGIDPESYSHAQKMRAAATYGFGRLNGLGSIPWQKSEVSGKMLGNPSVSETVSRYMITLRKAKVRAGEVSTSARAITPEIIAKLYHHNNQPANAEIKPVKRRTRGAPVDPNQWGGGRAR
;
A
#
# COMPACT_ATOMS: atom_id res chain seq x y z
N LEU A 1 -8.08 0.39 18.65
CA LEU A 1 -7.18 1.52 18.97
C LEU A 1 -5.70 1.16 18.86
N TYR A 2 -5.23 0.05 19.44
CA TYR A 2 -3.79 -0.31 19.51
C TYR A 2 -3.00 -0.24 18.19
N ILE A 3 -3.58 -0.63 17.05
CA ILE A 3 -2.87 -0.57 15.75
C ILE A 3 -2.54 0.88 15.36
N VAL A 4 -3.49 1.80 15.55
CA VAL A 4 -3.27 3.22 15.24
C VAL A 4 -2.19 3.78 16.17
N THR A 5 -2.29 3.51 17.48
CA THR A 5 -1.30 3.95 18.46
C THR A 5 0.09 3.43 18.13
N HIS A 6 0.22 2.16 17.73
CA HIS A 6 1.50 1.56 17.37
C HIS A 6 2.12 2.23 16.15
N ILE A 7 1.34 2.43 15.08
CA ILE A 7 1.81 3.15 13.88
C ILE A 7 2.15 4.60 14.21
N TYR A 8 1.35 5.26 15.04
CA TYR A 8 1.55 6.65 15.47
C TYR A 8 2.87 6.85 16.22
N LEU A 9 3.16 5.98 17.18
CA LEU A 9 4.40 6.03 17.95
C LEU A 9 5.65 5.87 17.07
N SER A 10 5.58 5.10 15.99
CA SER A 10 6.72 4.93 15.07
C SER A 10 6.80 5.99 13.98
N CYS A 11 5.66 6.36 13.37
CA CYS A 11 5.63 7.06 12.09
C CYS A 11 5.19 8.53 12.17
N ASP A 12 4.60 8.98 13.27
CA ASP A 12 4.15 10.36 13.41
C ASP A 12 5.27 11.29 13.91
N LYS A 13 5.25 12.57 13.52
CA LYS A 13 6.16 13.62 14.03
C LYS A 13 5.70 14.14 15.39
N ILE A 14 4.41 14.03 15.65
CA ILE A 14 3.78 14.52 16.88
C ILE A 14 3.67 13.33 17.85
N GLY A 15 3.92 13.57 19.14
CA GLY A 15 3.71 12.64 20.24
C GLY A 15 2.26 12.63 20.71
N LEU A 16 1.87 11.62 21.49
CA LEU A 16 0.48 11.48 21.97
C LEU A 16 0.03 12.64 22.87
N ASP A 17 0.99 13.39 23.40
CA ASP A 17 0.82 14.63 24.16
C ASP A 17 0.58 15.87 23.29
N GLY A 18 0.54 15.70 21.96
CA GLY A 18 0.39 16.78 20.99
C GLY A 18 1.66 17.58 20.75
N LYS A 19 2.79 17.22 21.37
CA LYS A 19 4.06 17.93 21.19
C LYS A 19 4.90 17.28 20.10
N PRO A 20 5.80 18.02 19.43
CA PRO A 20 6.77 17.41 18.52
C PRO A 20 7.62 16.38 19.28
N LYS A 21 7.92 15.25 18.64
CA LYS A 21 8.87 14.28 19.19
C LYS A 21 10.26 14.92 19.33
N ALA A 22 11.03 14.44 20.31
CA ALA A 22 12.36 14.96 20.60
C ALA A 22 13.26 14.97 19.35
N SER A 23 14.01 16.05 19.17
CA SER A 23 14.95 16.23 18.06
C SER A 23 16.05 15.16 18.16
N GLY A 24 15.98 14.14 17.29
CA GLY A 24 16.90 13.00 17.29
C GLY A 24 16.24 11.67 16.93
N ILE A 25 14.91 11.57 17.06
CA ILE A 25 14.15 10.41 16.59
C ILE A 25 13.39 10.80 15.33
N ASP A 26 13.98 10.48 14.17
CA ASP A 26 13.29 10.67 12.91
C ASP A 26 12.12 9.69 12.78
N PRO A 27 10.93 10.17 12.41
CA PRO A 27 9.76 9.31 12.29
C PRO A 27 9.87 8.41 11.06
N GLU A 28 9.52 7.14 11.24
CA GLU A 28 9.55 6.12 10.20
C GLU A 28 8.69 6.49 8.98
N SER A 29 9.08 6.01 7.81
CA SER A 29 8.42 6.32 6.53
C SER A 29 6.95 5.83 6.46
N TYR A 30 6.16 6.39 5.54
CA TYR A 30 4.83 5.87 5.24
C TYR A 30 4.88 4.40 4.77
N SER A 31 5.91 4.02 4.03
CA SER A 31 6.13 2.62 3.62
C SER A 31 6.27 1.69 4.83
N HIS A 32 6.97 2.14 5.88
CA HIS A 32 7.06 1.42 7.14
C HIS A 32 5.68 1.25 7.79
N ALA A 33 4.90 2.32 7.87
CA ALA A 33 3.51 2.26 8.36
C ALA A 33 2.64 1.28 7.57
N GLN A 34 2.79 1.22 6.24
CA GLN A 34 2.08 0.25 5.39
C GLN A 34 2.45 -1.19 5.75
N LYS A 35 3.74 -1.47 5.97
CA LYS A 35 4.21 -2.79 6.40
C LYS A 35 3.65 -3.17 7.77
N MET A 36 3.66 -2.26 8.74
CA MET A 36 3.06 -2.49 10.06
C MET A 36 1.57 -2.84 9.95
N ARG A 37 0.81 -2.08 9.16
CA ARG A 37 -0.61 -2.37 8.92
C ARG A 37 -0.80 -3.72 8.23
N ALA A 38 -0.02 -4.02 7.18
CA ALA A 38 -0.12 -5.27 6.45
C ALA A 38 0.19 -6.48 7.33
N ALA A 39 1.20 -6.39 8.20
CA ALA A 39 1.53 -7.42 9.18
C ALA A 39 0.36 -7.65 10.16
N ALA A 40 -0.25 -6.58 10.68
CA ALA A 40 -1.44 -6.70 11.52
C ALA A 40 -2.61 -7.32 10.75
N THR A 41 -2.85 -6.92 9.51
CA THR A 41 -3.90 -7.51 8.66
C THR A 41 -3.69 -8.99 8.45
N TYR A 42 -2.46 -9.42 8.17
CA TYR A 42 -2.11 -10.82 8.05
C TYR A 42 -2.31 -11.57 9.36
N GLY A 43 -1.81 -11.04 10.49
CA GLY A 43 -1.95 -11.67 11.80
C GLY A 43 -3.42 -11.90 12.16
N PHE A 44 -4.21 -10.83 12.21
CA PHE A 44 -5.64 -10.95 12.55
C PHE A 44 -6.43 -11.75 11.53
N GLY A 45 -6.13 -11.59 10.23
CA GLY A 45 -6.89 -12.23 9.17
C GLY A 45 -6.60 -13.72 9.04
N ARG A 46 -5.31 -14.08 8.99
CA ARG A 46 -4.84 -15.45 8.69
C ARG A 46 -4.57 -16.28 9.94
N LEU A 47 -3.90 -15.70 10.95
CA LEU A 47 -3.53 -16.45 12.16
C LEU A 47 -4.70 -16.55 13.14
N ASN A 48 -5.46 -15.47 13.33
CA ASN A 48 -6.63 -15.46 14.21
C ASN A 48 -7.95 -15.82 13.50
N GLY A 49 -7.92 -16.05 12.18
CA GLY A 49 -9.11 -16.45 11.42
C GLY A 49 -10.19 -15.38 11.31
N LEU A 50 -9.91 -14.11 11.62
CA LEU A 50 -10.89 -13.02 11.57
C LEU A 50 -11.16 -12.52 10.14
N GLY A 51 -10.44 -13.06 9.15
CA GLY A 51 -10.61 -12.78 7.73
C GLY A 51 -10.34 -11.32 7.35
N SER A 52 -11.10 -10.84 6.37
CA SER A 52 -10.98 -9.50 5.78
C SER A 52 -12.19 -8.61 6.02
N ILE A 53 -13.14 -9.05 6.85
CA ILE A 53 -14.33 -8.28 7.18
C ILE A 53 -13.91 -7.07 8.04
N PRO A 54 -14.39 -5.85 7.75
CA PRO A 54 -14.13 -4.68 8.58
C PRO A 54 -14.58 -4.90 10.03
N TRP A 55 -13.77 -4.42 10.98
CA TRP A 55 -14.09 -4.45 12.41
C TRP A 55 -15.38 -3.70 12.69
N GLN A 56 -16.42 -4.41 13.09
CA GLN A 56 -17.77 -3.87 13.30
C GLN A 56 -18.47 -4.59 14.43
N LYS A 57 -19.46 -3.93 15.04
CA LYS A 57 -20.30 -4.55 16.06
C LYS A 57 -21.40 -5.35 15.35
N SER A 58 -21.53 -6.62 15.70
CA SER A 58 -22.62 -7.47 15.24
C SER A 58 -23.94 -6.96 15.80
N GLU A 59 -24.92 -6.72 14.94
CA GLU A 59 -26.27 -6.32 15.37
C GLU A 59 -26.99 -7.45 16.12
N VAL A 60 -26.73 -8.70 15.74
CA VAL A 60 -27.37 -9.88 16.33
C VAL A 60 -26.74 -10.25 17.68
N SER A 61 -25.41 -10.31 17.76
CA SER A 61 -24.72 -10.80 18.96
C SER A 61 -24.20 -9.71 19.87
N GLY A 62 -24.20 -8.44 19.42
CA GLY A 62 -23.60 -7.31 20.13
C GLY A 62 -22.07 -7.35 20.24
N LYS A 63 -21.41 -8.43 19.79
CA LYS A 63 -19.96 -8.61 19.86
C LYS A 63 -19.26 -7.93 18.69
N MET A 64 -18.01 -7.53 18.91
CA MET A 64 -17.18 -7.03 17.82
C MET A 64 -16.68 -8.19 16.96
N LEU A 65 -16.83 -8.06 15.64
CA LEU A 65 -16.45 -9.04 14.63
C LEU A 65 -15.58 -8.40 13.54
N GLY A 66 -14.80 -9.24 12.85
CA GLY A 66 -13.94 -8.83 11.74
C GLY A 66 -12.50 -8.54 12.15
N ASN A 67 -11.76 -7.86 11.30
CA ASN A 67 -10.33 -7.62 11.47
C ASN A 67 -10.08 -6.14 11.87
N PRO A 68 -9.50 -5.87 13.05
CA PRO A 68 -9.27 -4.50 13.53
C PRO A 68 -8.35 -3.67 12.62
N SER A 69 -7.46 -4.30 11.86
CA SER A 69 -6.54 -3.61 10.93
C SER A 69 -7.22 -3.06 9.67
N VAL A 70 -8.40 -3.59 9.31
CA VAL A 70 -9.23 -3.12 8.19
C VAL A 70 -10.41 -2.28 8.67
N SER A 71 -10.41 -1.89 9.94
CA SER A 71 -11.38 -0.94 10.49
C SER A 71 -11.31 0.41 9.76
N GLU A 72 -12.43 1.13 9.80
CA GLU A 72 -12.51 2.47 9.26
C GLU A 72 -11.55 3.43 9.96
N THR A 73 -11.41 3.33 11.28
CA THR A 73 -10.50 4.17 12.07
C THR A 73 -9.04 4.03 11.61
N VAL A 74 -8.55 2.80 11.43
CA VAL A 74 -7.18 2.56 10.93
C VAL A 74 -7.03 3.09 9.50
N SER A 75 -8.04 2.89 8.65
CA SER A 75 -8.01 3.36 7.26
C SER A 75 -7.95 4.88 7.17
N ARG A 76 -8.79 5.59 7.93
CA ARG A 76 -8.79 7.06 8.02
C ARG A 76 -7.43 7.58 8.50
N TYR A 77 -6.88 6.97 9.55
CA TYR A 77 -5.57 7.35 10.07
C TYR A 77 -4.45 7.15 9.03
N MET A 78 -4.44 6.03 8.30
CA MET A 78 -3.45 5.81 7.24
C MET A 78 -3.54 6.83 6.10
N ILE A 79 -4.72 7.35 5.80
CA ILE A 79 -4.91 8.41 4.79
C ILE A 79 -4.36 9.73 5.30
N THR A 80 -4.66 10.11 6.55
CA THR A 80 -4.15 11.37 7.13
C THR A 80 -2.64 11.34 7.29
N LEU A 81 -2.08 10.22 7.76
CA LEU A 81 -0.64 10.00 7.87
C LEU A 81 0.03 10.15 6.49
N ARG A 82 -0.52 9.53 5.44
CA ARG A 82 0.01 9.68 4.07
C ARG A 82 0.09 11.14 3.64
N LYS A 83 -1.00 11.90 3.85
CA LYS A 83 -1.03 13.33 3.50
C LYS A 83 -0.03 14.14 4.31
N ALA A 84 0.14 13.83 5.60
CA ALA A 84 1.13 14.49 6.46
C ALA A 84 2.57 14.22 5.99
N LYS A 85 2.89 12.96 5.65
CA LYS A 85 4.20 12.56 5.14
C LYS A 85 4.53 13.22 3.79
N VAL A 86 3.57 13.23 2.86
CA VAL A 86 3.73 13.92 1.56
C VAL A 86 3.98 15.42 1.76
N ARG A 87 3.22 16.08 2.63
CA ARG A 87 3.45 17.50 2.97
C ARG A 87 4.83 17.75 3.60
N ALA A 88 5.36 16.77 4.33
CA ALA A 88 6.70 16.81 4.89
C ALA A 88 7.81 16.49 3.86
N GLY A 89 7.47 16.32 2.58
CA GLY A 89 8.43 16.05 1.51
C GLY A 89 8.76 14.57 1.31
N GLU A 90 8.04 13.64 1.95
CA GLU A 90 8.21 12.21 1.67
C GLU A 90 7.67 11.90 0.27
N VAL A 91 8.57 11.55 -0.65
CA VAL A 91 8.24 11.20 -2.03
C VAL A 91 8.16 9.67 -2.15
N SER A 92 7.12 9.17 -2.80
CA SER A 92 6.99 7.74 -3.11
C SER A 92 8.23 7.23 -3.86
N THR A 93 8.84 6.14 -3.40
CA THR A 93 10.01 5.53 -4.04
C THR A 93 9.75 5.20 -5.51
N SER A 94 8.53 4.77 -5.86
CA SER A 94 8.13 4.50 -7.25
C SER A 94 8.13 5.75 -8.14
N ALA A 95 7.77 6.91 -7.59
CA ALA A 95 7.79 8.16 -8.34
C ALA A 95 9.24 8.63 -8.59
N ARG A 96 10.17 8.38 -7.65
CA ARG A 96 11.60 8.63 -7.86
C ARG A 96 12.22 7.72 -8.92
N ALA A 97 11.66 6.53 -9.12
CA ALA A 97 12.17 5.57 -10.11
C ALA A 97 11.80 5.93 -11.56
N ILE A 98 10.85 6.84 -11.79
CA ILE A 98 10.47 7.30 -13.13
C ILE A 98 11.10 8.68 -13.36
N THR A 99 12.20 8.69 -14.09
CA THR A 99 12.89 9.92 -14.48
C THR A 99 12.38 10.44 -15.83
N PRO A 100 12.57 11.73 -16.17
CA PRO A 100 12.20 12.27 -17.47
C PRO A 100 12.79 11.47 -18.64
N GLU A 101 14.01 10.95 -18.48
CA GLU A 101 14.68 10.12 -19.49
C GLU A 101 13.96 8.78 -19.68
N ILE A 102 13.45 8.18 -18.59
CA ILE A 102 12.65 6.95 -18.66
C ILE A 102 11.33 7.22 -19.39
N ILE A 103 10.68 8.37 -19.12
CA ILE A 103 9.45 8.77 -19.83
C ILE A 103 9.74 8.98 -21.33
N ALA A 104 10.85 9.64 -21.68
CA ALA A 104 11.24 9.83 -23.08
C ALA A 104 11.50 8.48 -23.78
N LYS A 105 12.23 7.56 -23.14
CA LYS A 105 12.45 6.21 -23.67
C LYS A 105 11.13 5.45 -23.87
N LEU A 106 10.19 5.57 -22.92
CA LEU A 106 8.86 4.97 -23.04
C LEU A 106 8.09 5.53 -24.23
N TYR A 107 8.14 6.85 -24.45
CA TYR A 107 7.52 7.50 -25.60
C TYR A 107 8.08 7.00 -26.91
N HIS A 108 9.42 6.96 -27.06
CA HIS A 108 10.05 6.46 -28.27
C HIS A 108 9.72 4.98 -28.52
N HIS A 109 9.71 4.16 -27.47
CA HIS A 109 9.36 2.75 -27.57
C HIS A 109 7.91 2.55 -28.04
N ASN A 110 6.95 3.26 -27.44
CA ASN A 110 5.53 3.14 -27.79
C ASN A 110 5.22 3.61 -29.22
N ASN A 111 6.00 4.56 -29.76
CA ASN A 111 5.85 5.07 -31.12
C ASN A 111 6.62 4.27 -32.19
N GLN A 112 7.21 3.13 -31.84
CA GLN A 112 7.80 2.25 -32.85
C GLN A 112 6.68 1.61 -33.68
N PRO A 113 6.81 1.52 -35.02
CA PRO A 113 5.77 0.92 -35.87
C PRO A 113 5.46 -0.53 -35.50
N ALA A 114 6.46 -1.28 -35.01
CA ALA A 114 6.30 -2.65 -34.52
C ALA A 114 5.37 -2.78 -33.29
N ASN A 115 5.14 -1.68 -32.56
CA ASN A 115 4.30 -1.61 -31.38
C ASN A 115 2.92 -0.98 -31.65
N ALA A 116 2.68 -0.46 -32.86
CA ALA A 116 1.40 0.10 -33.27
C ALA A 116 0.34 -0.98 -33.55
N GLU A 117 0.77 -2.22 -33.79
CA GLU A 117 -0.13 -3.36 -34.01
C GLU A 117 -0.76 -3.85 -32.72
N ILE A 118 -2.10 -3.77 -32.64
CA ILE A 118 -2.88 -4.30 -31.52
C ILE A 118 -2.89 -5.83 -31.59
N LYS A 119 -2.14 -6.48 -30.70
CA LYS A 119 -2.10 -7.95 -30.62
C LYS A 119 -3.24 -8.47 -29.75
N PRO A 120 -3.89 -9.59 -30.11
CA PRO A 120 -4.93 -10.20 -29.28
C PRO A 120 -4.34 -10.62 -27.93
N VAL A 121 -5.06 -10.32 -26.84
CA VAL A 121 -4.65 -10.65 -25.47
C VAL A 121 -4.60 -12.17 -25.31
N LYS A 122 -3.39 -12.75 -25.27
CA LYS A 122 -3.20 -14.15 -24.93
C LYS A 122 -3.43 -14.34 -23.43
N ARG A 123 -4.59 -14.89 -23.04
CA ARG A 123 -4.84 -15.28 -21.65
C ARG A 123 -3.93 -16.45 -21.28
N ARG A 124 -3.21 -16.33 -20.17
CA ARG A 124 -2.35 -17.41 -19.68
C ARG A 124 -3.22 -18.56 -19.16
N THR A 125 -3.00 -19.76 -19.67
CA THR A 125 -3.59 -20.99 -19.13
C THR A 125 -2.86 -21.38 -17.84
N ARG A 126 -3.59 -21.83 -16.82
CA ARG A 126 -2.99 -22.29 -15.56
C ARG A 126 -2.12 -23.52 -15.85
N GLY A 127 -0.82 -23.47 -15.56
CA GLY A 127 0.12 -24.58 -15.75
C GLY A 127 1.03 -24.50 -16.99
N ALA A 128 0.88 -23.49 -17.86
CA ALA A 128 1.79 -23.30 -18.98
C ALA A 128 3.20 -22.87 -18.51
N PRO A 129 4.28 -23.32 -19.19
CA PRO A 129 5.65 -22.93 -18.88
C PRO A 129 5.79 -21.40 -18.91
N VAL A 130 6.42 -20.86 -17.88
CA VAL A 130 6.66 -19.42 -17.73
C VAL A 130 8.00 -19.13 -18.38
N ASP A 131 8.00 -18.42 -19.51
CA ASP A 131 9.21 -17.77 -19.99
C ASP A 131 9.60 -16.66 -18.99
N PRO A 132 10.75 -16.77 -18.29
CA PRO A 132 11.18 -15.77 -17.31
C PRO A 132 11.37 -14.38 -17.93
N ASN A 133 11.63 -14.31 -19.25
CA ASN A 133 11.82 -13.05 -19.96
C ASN A 133 10.50 -12.39 -20.39
N GLN A 134 9.37 -13.09 -20.26
CA GLN A 134 8.05 -12.58 -20.64
C GLN A 134 7.32 -11.98 -19.43
N TRP A 135 7.89 -10.92 -18.85
CA TRP A 135 7.29 -10.16 -17.76
C TRP A 135 6.48 -8.97 -18.31
N GLY A 136 5.21 -8.85 -17.92
CA GLY A 136 4.43 -7.63 -18.16
C GLY A 136 3.81 -7.44 -19.55
N GLY A 137 3.57 -8.51 -20.33
CA GLY A 137 2.84 -8.40 -21.61
C GLY A 137 1.54 -7.59 -21.48
N GLY A 138 1.28 -6.73 -22.48
CA GLY A 138 0.21 -5.73 -22.47
C GLY A 138 -1.15 -6.27 -22.02
N ARG A 139 -1.52 -5.95 -20.78
CA ARG A 139 -2.87 -6.12 -20.25
C ARG A 139 -3.53 -4.75 -20.19
N ALA A 140 -3.68 -4.11 -21.35
CA ALA A 140 -4.65 -3.03 -21.48
C ALA A 140 -6.03 -3.68 -21.63
N ARG A 141 -6.97 -3.32 -20.74
CA ARG A 141 -8.38 -3.71 -20.84
C ARG A 141 -9.07 -2.83 -21.87
#